data_AF-X1KXW6-F1
#
_entry.id   AF-X1KXW6-F1
#
_cell.length_a   1.000
_cell.length_b   1.000
_cell.length_c   1.000
_cell.angle_alpha   90.00
_cell.angle_beta   90.00
_cell.angle_gamma   90.00
#
_symmetry.space_group_name_H-M   'P 1'
#
loop_
_entity.id
_entity.type
_entity.pdbx_description
1 polymer ?
#
loop_
_entity_poly.entity_id
_entity_poly.type
_entity_poly.pdbx_seq_one_letter_code
_entity_poly.pdbx_strand_id
1 'polypeptide(L)'
;DISGIPTGYIDFDRITSGFQNSDLIVIASRPGMGKTSLVMGMAKHIATREKLPIAIFSLEMSKQQVALRLMSAESRINLQKLLIES
;
A
#
# COMPACT_ATOMS: atom_id res chain seq x y z
N ASP A 1 -13.88 11.30 13.86
CA ASP A 1 -12.90 12.06 13.07
C ASP A 1 -11.56 11.37 13.09
N ILE A 2 -10.86 11.35 11.95
CA ILE A 2 -9.50 10.80 11.80
C ILE A 2 -8.57 12.02 11.78
N SER A 3 -7.62 12.10 12.72
CA SER A 3 -6.71 13.25 12.84
C SER A 3 -5.51 13.16 11.91
N GLY A 4 -5.09 11.93 11.57
CA GLY A 4 -3.97 11.65 10.69
C GLY A 4 -4.39 11.33 9.25
N ILE A 5 -3.43 10.84 8.47
CA ILE A 5 -3.68 10.38 7.10
C ILE A 5 -4.38 9.01 7.15
N PRO A 6 -5.59 8.86 6.58
CA PRO A 6 -6.30 7.58 6.60
C PRO A 6 -5.60 6.54 5.73
N THR A 7 -5.53 5.31 6.23
CA THR A 7 -4.90 4.18 5.52
C THR A 7 -5.84 3.51 4.52
N GLY A 8 -7.14 3.77 4.63
CA GLY A 8 -8.19 3.13 3.84
C GLY A 8 -8.71 1.83 4.46
N TYR A 9 -8.19 1.44 5.63
CA TYR A 9 -8.70 0.34 6.44
C TYR A 9 -9.44 0.92 7.65
N ILE A 10 -10.76 1.01 7.56
CA ILE A 10 -11.62 1.71 8.54
C ILE A 10 -11.37 1.23 9.97
N ASP A 11 -11.28 -0.08 10.19
CA ASP A 11 -11.03 -0.63 11.53
C ASP A 11 -9.65 -0.27 12.06
N PHE A 12 -8.65 -0.19 11.19
CA PHE A 12 -7.30 0.23 11.57
C PHE A 12 -7.27 1.72 11.89
N ASP A 13 -7.84 2.55 11.03
CA ASP A 13 -7.91 4.00 11.19
C ASP A 13 -8.72 4.40 12.43
N ARG A 14 -9.73 3.62 12.83
CA ARG A 14 -10.46 3.84 14.08
C ARG A 14 -9.59 3.65 15.32
N ILE A 15 -8.64 2.73 15.28
CA ILE A 15 -7.76 2.42 16.42
C ILE A 15 -6.58 3.39 16.46
N THR A 16 -6.02 3.74 15.30
CA THR A 16 -4.80 4.56 15.19
C THR A 16 -5.07 6.05 14.96
N SER A 17 -6.32 6.42 14.65
CA SER A 17 -6.68 7.75 14.13
C SER A 17 -5.92 8.12 12.85
N GLY A 18 -5.53 7.12 12.05
CA GLY A 18 -4.72 7.28 10.85
C GLY A 18 -3.23 7.47 11.16
N PHE A 19 -2.42 7.69 10.12
CA PHE A 19 -1.00 7.94 10.25
C PHE A 19 -0.74 9.39 10.68
N GLN A 20 -0.15 9.59 11.85
CA GLN A 20 0.21 10.92 12.33
C GLN A 20 1.53 11.39 11.73
N ASN A 21 1.67 12.70 11.57
CA ASN A 21 2.94 13.30 11.18
C ASN A 21 4.00 13.07 12.28
N SER A 22 5.25 12.82 11.87
CA SER A 22 6.41 12.53 12.74
C SER A 22 6.47 11.12 13.35
N ASP A 23 5.48 10.27 13.12
CA ASP A 23 5.52 8.88 13.60
C ASP A 23 6.38 7.97 12.70
N LEU A 24 7.12 7.05 13.33
CA LEU A 24 7.76 5.92 12.65
C LEU A 24 6.94 4.65 12.87
N ILE A 25 6.30 4.16 11.81
CA ILE A 25 5.45 2.98 11.86
C ILE A 25 6.22 1.77 11.33
N VAL A 26 6.36 0.74 12.16
CA VAL A 26 7.05 -0.51 11.80
C VAL A 26 6.03 -1.62 11.61
N ILE A 27 6.01 -2.20 10.41
CA ILE A 27 5.16 -3.35 10.07
C ILE A 27 6.05 -4.59 9.95
N ALA A 28 5.86 -5.54 10.86
CA ALA A 28 6.57 -6.81 10.87
C ALA A 28 5.60 -7.97 10.57
N SER A 29 6.05 -8.92 9.75
CA SER A 29 5.34 -10.17 9.50
C SER A 29 6.35 -11.26 9.14
N ARG A 30 5.93 -12.53 9.19
CA ARG A 30 6.72 -13.61 8.59
C ARG A 30 6.77 -13.45 7.05
N PRO A 31 7.81 -13.96 6.38
CA PRO A 31 7.87 -13.98 4.91
C PRO A 31 6.61 -14.60 4.30
N GLY A 32 6.12 -14.02 3.20
CA GLY A 32 4.90 -14.48 2.52
C GLY A 32 3.57 -14.09 3.18
N MET A 33 3.56 -13.51 4.40
CA MET A 33 2.31 -13.14 5.09
C MET A 33 1.75 -11.75 4.70
N GLY A 34 1.98 -11.31 3.47
CA GLY A 34 1.25 -10.16 2.91
C GLY A 34 1.70 -8.76 3.34
N LYS A 35 2.83 -8.59 4.04
CA LYS A 35 3.40 -7.27 4.42
C LYS A 35 3.41 -6.28 3.24
N THR A 36 3.99 -6.70 2.12
CA THR A 36 4.09 -5.85 0.94
C THR A 36 2.71 -5.53 0.39
N SER A 37 1.81 -6.51 0.29
CA SER A 37 0.45 -6.27 -0.20
C SER A 37 -0.33 -5.27 0.67
N LEU A 38 -0.18 -5.37 1.99
CA LEU A 38 -0.79 -4.43 2.94
C LEU A 38 -0.27 -3.00 2.73
N VAL A 39 1.06 -2.84 2.71
CA VAL A 39 1.70 -1.52 2.50
C VAL A 39 1.30 -0.91 1.15
N MET A 40 1.30 -1.71 0.09
CA MET A 40 0.89 -1.25 -1.24
C MET A 40 -0.59 -0.85 -1.28
N GLY A 41 -1.46 -1.54 -0.54
CA GLY A 41 -2.88 -1.19 -0.42
C GLY A 41 -3.10 0.17 0.25
N MET A 42 -2.42 0.41 1.38
CA MET A 42 -2.45 1.69 2.09
C MET A 42 -1.89 2.82 1.21
N ALA A 43 -0.74 2.59 0.59
CA ALA A 43 -0.10 3.53 -0.33
C ALA A 43 -1.03 3.90 -1.50
N LYS A 44 -1.71 2.90 -2.10
CA LYS A 44 -2.68 3.13 -3.16
C LYS A 44 -3.84 4.01 -2.69
N HIS A 45 -4.39 3.74 -1.52
CA HIS A 45 -5.49 4.53 -0.96
C HIS A 45 -5.08 5.99 -0.78
N ILE A 46 -3.94 6.22 -0.13
CA ILE A 46 -3.40 7.57 0.12
C ILE A 46 -3.14 8.32 -1.20
N ALA A 47 -2.54 7.65 -2.19
CA ALA A 47 -2.24 8.27 -3.48
C ALA A 47 -3.51 8.60 -4.31
N THR A 48 -4.54 7.76 -4.25
CA THR A 48 -5.72 7.88 -5.14
C THR A 48 -6.90 8.60 -4.51
N ARG A 49 -7.15 8.39 -3.21
CA ARG A 49 -8.30 8.96 -2.48
C ARG A 49 -7.92 10.26 -1.78
N GLU A 50 -6.83 10.25 -1.02
CA GLU A 50 -6.33 11.44 -0.32
C GLU A 50 -5.55 12.38 -1.26
N LYS A 51 -5.16 11.88 -2.45
CA LYS A 51 -4.39 12.61 -3.47
C LYS A 51 -3.07 13.18 -2.93
N LEU A 52 -2.47 12.49 -1.97
CA LEU A 52 -1.18 12.86 -1.39
C LEU A 52 -0.03 12.15 -2.10
N PRO A 53 1.11 12.83 -2.33
CA PRO A 53 2.28 12.20 -2.91
C PRO A 53 2.87 11.17 -1.95
N ILE A 54 3.29 10.03 -2.50
CA ILE A 54 3.89 8.94 -1.74
C ILE A 54 5.26 8.55 -2.34
N ALA A 55 6.17 8.11 -1.48
CA ALA A 55 7.45 7.54 -1.89
C ALA A 55 7.55 6.09 -1.40
N ILE A 56 7.91 5.16 -2.30
CA ILE A 56 8.06 3.74 -1.96
C ILE A 56 9.50 3.33 -2.27
N PHE A 57 10.18 2.80 -1.25
CA PHE A 57 11.50 2.19 -1.38
C PHE A 57 11.37 0.69 -1.19
N SER A 58 11.66 -0.08 -2.23
CA SER A 58 11.65 -1.55 -2.19
C SER A 58 13.06 -2.07 -2.38
N LEU A 59 13.52 -2.87 -1.42
CA LEU A 59 14.84 -3.52 -1.45
C LEU A 59 14.76 -5.01 -1.83
N GLU A 60 13.57 -5.60 -1.81
CA GLU A 60 13.34 -7.03 -2.10
C GLU A 60 12.82 -7.24 -3.52
N MET A 61 11.96 -6.32 -3.99
CA MET A 61 11.31 -6.40 -5.30
C MET A 61 11.80 -5.30 -6.23
N SER A 62 11.85 -5.60 -7.53
CA SER A 62 12.18 -4.60 -8.55
C SER A 62 11.09 -3.53 -8.68
N LYS A 63 11.45 -2.37 -9.22
CA LYS A 63 10.52 -1.25 -9.47
C LYS A 63 9.34 -1.70 -10.35
N GLN A 64 9.61 -2.51 -11.36
CA GLN A 64 8.62 -3.06 -12.29
C GLN A 64 7.64 -3.97 -11.57
N GLN A 65 8.11 -4.86 -10.69
CA GLN A 65 7.25 -5.76 -9.93
C GLN A 65 6.31 -5.00 -8.97
N VAL A 66 6.80 -3.93 -8.35
CA VAL A 66 6.00 -3.06 -7.48
C VAL A 66 4.93 -2.31 -8.29
N ALA A 67 5.31 -1.73 -9.43
CA ALA A 67 4.40 -1.01 -10.32
C ALA A 67 3.28 -1.93 -10.85
N LEU A 68 3.64 -3.14 -11.29
CA LEU A 68 2.68 -4.11 -11.79
C LEU A 68 1.65 -4.52 -10.73
N ARG A 69 2.09 -4.67 -9.47
CA ARG A 69 1.18 -4.95 -8.35
C ARG A 69 0.21 -3.80 -8.09
N LEU A 70 0.66 -2.54 -8.15
CA LEU A 70 -0.24 -1.38 -8.04
C LEU A 70 -1.26 -1.34 -9.17
N MET A 71 -0.82 -1.54 -10.42
CA MET A 71 -1.71 -1.57 -11.58
C MET A 71 -2.72 -2.71 -11.51
N SER A 72 -2.28 -3.91 -11.11
CA SER A 72 -3.17 -5.05 -10.86
C SER A 72 -4.19 -4.75 -9.75
N ALA A 73 -3.76 -4.11 -8.65
CA ALA A 73 -4.63 -3.72 -7.55
C ALA A 73 -5.63 -2.60 -7.90
N GLU A 74 -5.33 -1.80 -8.92
CA GLU A 74 -6.24 -0.74 -9.41
C GLU A 74 -7.20 -1.27 -10.47
N SER A 75 -6.67 -1.97 -11.48
CA SER A 75 -7.45 -2.54 -12.59
C SER A 75 -8.32 -3.74 -12.18
N ARG A 76 -8.07 -4.34 -11.00
CA ARG A 76 -8.64 -5.62 -10.55
C ARG A 76 -8.35 -6.77 -11.52
N ILE A 77 -7.32 -6.63 -12.36
CA ILE A 77 -6.85 -7.69 -13.25
C ILE A 77 -5.83 -8.52 -12.50
N ASN A 78 -5.89 -9.85 -12.67
CA ASN A 78 -4.95 -10.77 -12.04
C ASN A 78 -3.51 -10.47 -12.50
N LEU A 79 -2.57 -10.41 -11.54
CA LEU A 79 -1.16 -10.15 -11.79
C LEU A 79 -0.55 -11.13 -12.81
N GLN A 80 -0.92 -12.41 -12.78
CA GLN A 80 -0.45 -13.41 -13.73
C GLN A 80 -0.86 -13.05 -15.16
N LYS A 81 -2.06 -12.50 -15.34
CA LYS A 81 -2.53 -12.08 -16.66
C LYS A 81 -1.74 -10.87 -17.17
N LEU A 82 -1.44 -9.90 -16.28
CA LEU A 82 -0.59 -8.75 -16.63
C LEU A 82 0.83 -9.18 -17.02
N LEU A 83 1.41 -10.16 -16.33
CA LEU A 83 2.77 -10.65 -16.60
C LEU A 83 2.89 -11.38 -17.95
N ILE A 84 1.80 -11.95 -18.48
CA ILE A 84 1.81 -12.69 -19.76
C ILE A 84 1.69 -11.72 -20.95
N GLU A 85 1.10 -10.54 -20.74
CA GLU A 85 0.88 -9.51 -21.78
C GLU A 85 1.95 -8.40 -21.78
N SER A 86 2.93 -8.45 -20.86
CA SER A 86 4.06 -7.50 -20.75
C SER A 86 5.32 -8.04 -21.39
#